data_AF-A0A9P4Y8J3-F1
#
_entry.id   AF-A0A9P4Y8J3-F1
#
_cell.length_a   1.000
_cell.length_b   1.000
_cell.length_c   1.000
_cell.angle_alpha   90.00
_cell.angle_beta   90.00
_cell.angle_gamma   90.00
#
_symmetry.space_group_name_H-M   'P 1'
#
loop_
_entity.id
_entity.type
_entity.pdbx_description
1 polymer ?
#
loop_
_entity_poly.entity_id
_entity_poly.type
_entity_poly.pdbx_seq_one_letter_code
_entity_poly.pdbx_strand_id
1 'polypeptide(L)'
;MACLRRSLIMSRVLHKLSGGILYKNEYNPIALPHLAGEWKGPLRSKGATLQSAYDGASLVYARNQALLYLGTPDPSGHAQVTTFTTDSTVLNQFAHYARPSSIDSTPKYHQYPIKSTLLTDSYQGFKDG
;
A
#
# COMPACT_ATOMS: atom_id res chain seq x y z
N MET A 1 -19.52 -48.36 -29.10
CA MET A 1 -19.66 -47.16 -28.25
C MET A 1 -18.40 -47.02 -27.41
N ALA A 2 -17.52 -46.08 -27.76
CA ALA A 2 -16.27 -45.83 -27.04
C ALA A 2 -16.37 -44.49 -26.31
N CYS A 3 -16.30 -44.54 -24.98
CA CYS A 3 -16.28 -43.37 -24.09
C CYS A 3 -14.82 -42.94 -23.87
N LEU A 4 -14.38 -41.87 -24.54
CA LEU A 4 -13.07 -41.28 -24.35
C LEU A 4 -13.17 -40.15 -23.31
N ARG A 5 -12.72 -40.43 -22.08
CA ARG A 5 -12.44 -39.40 -21.06
C ARG A 5 -11.22 -38.60 -21.52
N ARG A 6 -11.41 -37.35 -21.94
CA ARG A 6 -10.31 -36.38 -22.05
C ARG A 6 -10.18 -35.64 -20.72
N SER A 7 -9.19 -36.04 -19.95
CA SER A 7 -8.57 -35.21 -18.92
C SER A 7 -7.92 -34.01 -19.64
N LEU A 8 -8.58 -32.86 -19.60
CA LEU A 8 -7.98 -31.58 -19.98
C LEU A 8 -7.44 -30.94 -18.72
N ILE A 9 -6.15 -31.19 -18.47
CA ILE A 9 -5.32 -30.32 -17.64
C ILE A 9 -5.29 -28.97 -18.35
N MET A 10 -6.21 -28.10 -17.98
CA MET A 10 -6.24 -26.72 -18.47
C MET A 10 -5.15 -25.98 -17.71
N SER A 11 -3.95 -25.95 -18.28
CA SER A 11 -2.88 -25.03 -17.91
C SER A 11 -3.41 -23.61 -18.06
N ARG A 12 -3.95 -23.04 -16.97
CA ARG A 12 -4.24 -21.60 -16.92
C ARG A 12 -2.92 -20.87 -17.00
N VAL A 13 -2.62 -20.38 -18.19
CA VAL A 13 -1.65 -19.32 -18.43
C VAL A 13 -2.10 -18.13 -17.59
N LEU A 14 -1.46 -17.93 -16.43
CA LEU A 14 -1.55 -16.71 -15.66
C LEU A 14 -1.01 -15.59 -16.54
N HIS A 15 -1.90 -14.80 -17.14
CA HIS A 15 -1.56 -13.48 -17.63
C HIS A 15 -1.01 -12.71 -16.43
N LYS A 16 0.31 -12.59 -16.39
CA LYS A 16 1.06 -11.89 -15.35
C LYS A 16 0.72 -10.41 -15.50
N LEU A 17 -0.29 -9.94 -14.80
CA LEU A 17 -0.50 -8.51 -14.59
C LEU A 17 0.76 -8.00 -13.88
N SER A 18 1.62 -7.32 -14.63
CA SER A 18 2.95 -6.83 -14.21
C SER A 18 2.88 -5.66 -13.21
N GLY A 19 1.89 -5.66 -12.32
CA GLY A 19 1.77 -4.76 -11.17
C GLY A 19 1.50 -5.48 -9.86
N GLY A 20 1.25 -6.79 -9.86
CA GLY A 20 1.03 -7.60 -8.65
C GLY A 20 1.98 -8.79 -8.62
N ILE A 21 2.99 -8.73 -7.78
CA ILE A 21 3.98 -9.80 -7.66
C ILE A 21 3.37 -10.99 -6.92
N LEU A 22 3.41 -12.16 -7.56
CA LEU A 22 3.21 -13.46 -6.93
C LEU A 22 4.38 -13.72 -5.97
N TYR A 23 4.14 -13.79 -4.66
CA TYR A 23 5.18 -14.21 -3.72
C TYR A 23 4.84 -15.58 -3.12
N LYS A 24 5.74 -16.53 -3.36
CA LYS A 24 5.70 -17.91 -2.91
C LYS A 24 6.65 -18.01 -1.73
N ASN A 25 6.09 -18.31 -0.55
CA ASN A 25 6.73 -18.77 0.69
C ASN A 25 8.11 -18.19 1.07
N GLU A 26 8.13 -17.64 2.30
CA GLU A 26 9.29 -17.46 3.19
C GLU A 26 9.98 -16.08 3.21
N TYR A 27 10.23 -15.65 4.45
CA TYR A 27 10.92 -14.45 4.94
C TYR A 27 10.24 -13.09 4.75
N ASN A 28 9.47 -12.71 5.78
CA ASN A 28 9.29 -11.35 6.33
C ASN A 28 9.53 -10.19 5.34
N PRO A 29 8.68 -9.99 4.31
CA PRO A 29 8.83 -8.87 3.43
C PRO A 29 8.28 -7.62 4.14
N ILE A 30 9.16 -6.90 4.83
CA ILE A 30 8.97 -5.47 5.14
C ILE A 30 8.76 -4.66 3.83
N ALA A 31 9.03 -5.26 2.67
CA ALA A 31 8.99 -4.65 1.37
C ALA A 31 7.90 -5.23 0.46
N LEU A 32 6.63 -4.86 0.67
CA LEU A 32 5.66 -4.65 -0.43
C LEU A 32 4.56 -3.61 -0.08
N PRO A 33 4.76 -2.58 0.78
CA PRO A 33 3.76 -1.52 0.84
C PRO A 33 3.71 -0.84 -0.53
N HIS A 34 2.51 -0.72 -1.09
CA HIS A 34 2.33 0.24 -2.17
C HIS A 34 2.71 1.61 -1.60
N LEU A 35 3.73 2.22 -2.19
CA LEU A 35 4.32 3.46 -1.71
C LEU A 35 3.78 4.62 -2.55
N ALA A 36 3.14 5.59 -1.91
CA ALA A 36 2.84 6.89 -2.50
C ALA A 36 3.54 8.00 -1.72
N GLY A 37 4.01 9.00 -2.45
CA GLY A 37 4.77 10.12 -1.91
C GLY A 37 4.11 11.43 -2.28
N GLU A 38 3.84 12.26 -1.28
CA GLU A 38 3.26 13.59 -1.48
C GLU A 38 4.25 14.67 -1.06
N TRP A 39 4.51 15.60 -1.98
CA TRP A 39 5.35 16.76 -1.71
C TRP A 39 4.53 18.03 -1.78
N LYS A 40 4.54 18.80 -0.70
CA LYS A 40 4.03 20.18 -0.68
C LYS A 40 5.02 21.01 0.14
N GLY A 41 5.25 22.26 -0.28
CA GLY A 41 6.12 23.17 0.49
C GLY A 41 5.63 23.40 1.92
N PRO A 42 6.47 23.98 2.80
CA PRO A 42 6.25 24.03 4.25
C PRO A 42 4.89 24.59 4.70
N LEU A 43 4.37 25.59 3.97
CA LEU A 43 3.08 26.23 4.27
C LEU A 43 1.85 25.35 3.94
N ARG A 44 2.06 24.21 3.28
CA ARG A 44 1.00 23.31 2.77
C ARG A 44 1.17 21.87 3.24
N SER A 45 1.99 21.63 4.27
CA SER A 45 2.24 20.30 4.84
C SER A 45 0.95 19.57 5.27
N LYS A 46 -0.03 20.29 5.86
CA LYS A 46 -1.35 19.73 6.17
C LYS A 46 -2.10 19.21 4.93
N GLY A 47 -1.95 19.89 3.80
CA GLY A 47 -2.52 19.45 2.52
C GLY A 47 -1.85 18.18 1.99
N ALA A 48 -0.53 18.04 2.15
CA ALA A 48 0.19 16.82 1.81
C ALA A 48 -0.31 15.64 2.65
N THR A 49 -0.51 15.83 3.95
CA THR A 49 -1.02 14.78 4.85
C THR A 49 -2.43 14.35 4.50
N LEU A 50 -3.31 15.28 4.13
CA LEU A 50 -4.67 14.94 3.69
C LEU A 50 -4.65 14.18 2.35
N GLN A 51 -3.86 14.63 1.38
CA GLN A 51 -3.75 13.97 0.08
C GLN A 51 -3.19 12.55 0.23
N SER A 52 -2.12 12.40 1.02
CA SER A 52 -1.53 11.12 1.41
C SER A 52 -2.54 10.16 2.06
N ALA A 53 -3.52 10.68 2.82
CA ALA A 53 -4.61 9.87 3.37
C ALA A 53 -5.56 9.33 2.29
N TYR A 54 -5.90 10.15 1.29
CA TYR A 54 -6.71 9.72 0.14
C TYR A 54 -5.97 8.71 -0.74
N ASP A 55 -4.67 8.94 -0.98
CA ASP A 55 -3.84 8.02 -1.75
C ASP A 55 -3.71 6.68 -1.03
N GLY A 56 -3.42 6.71 0.27
CA GLY A 56 -3.36 5.52 1.11
C GLY A 56 -4.67 4.73 1.14
N ALA A 57 -5.82 5.42 1.28
CA ALA A 57 -7.14 4.77 1.21
C ALA A 57 -7.40 4.13 -0.16
N SER A 58 -7.03 4.81 -1.24
CA SER A 58 -7.19 4.31 -2.62
C SER A 58 -6.32 3.08 -2.87
N LEU A 59 -5.08 3.09 -2.38
CA LEU A 59 -4.16 1.95 -2.46
C LEU A 59 -4.67 0.75 -1.66
N VAL A 60 -5.17 0.97 -0.44
CA VAL A 60 -5.77 -0.10 0.39
C VAL A 60 -7.00 -0.69 -0.33
N TYR A 61 -7.86 0.15 -0.89
CA TYR A 61 -9.03 -0.32 -1.65
C TYR A 61 -8.62 -1.17 -2.86
N ALA A 62 -7.77 -0.64 -3.73
CA ALA A 62 -7.35 -1.33 -4.96
C ALA A 62 -6.65 -2.67 -4.64
N ARG A 63 -5.75 -2.68 -3.66
CA ARG A 63 -5.09 -3.89 -3.18
C ARG A 63 -6.08 -4.91 -2.65
N ASN A 64 -7.02 -4.51 -1.80
CA ASN A 64 -8.03 -5.42 -1.26
C ASN A 64 -8.94 -6.00 -2.35
N GLN A 65 -9.33 -5.21 -3.36
CA GLN A 65 -10.09 -5.72 -4.50
C GLN A 65 -9.30 -6.77 -5.30
N ALA A 66 -8.02 -6.50 -5.57
CA ALA A 66 -7.15 -7.45 -6.25
C ALA A 66 -6.96 -8.75 -5.46
N LEU A 67 -6.74 -8.64 -4.14
CA LEU A 67 -6.55 -9.79 -3.26
C LEU A 67 -7.83 -10.62 -3.05
N LEU A 68 -9.00 -9.96 -2.99
CA LEU A 68 -10.29 -10.64 -3.00
C LEU A 68 -10.47 -11.47 -4.27
N TYR A 69 -10.10 -10.92 -5.44
CA TYR A 69 -10.13 -11.65 -6.70
C TYR A 69 -9.21 -12.89 -6.70
N LEU A 70 -8.06 -12.80 -6.02
CA LEU A 70 -7.12 -13.91 -5.87
C LEU A 70 -7.48 -14.89 -4.74
N GLY A 71 -8.50 -14.59 -3.93
CA GLY A 71 -8.93 -15.43 -2.81
C GLY A 71 -8.05 -15.32 -1.56
N THR A 72 -7.23 -14.27 -1.45
CA THR A 72 -6.27 -14.06 -0.33
C THR A 72 -6.38 -12.65 0.25
N PRO A 73 -7.54 -12.23 0.79
CA PRO A 73 -7.74 -10.87 1.28
C PRO A 73 -6.78 -10.52 2.43
N ASP A 74 -6.37 -9.25 2.50
CA ASP A 74 -5.60 -8.77 3.65
C ASP A 74 -6.43 -8.89 4.95
N PRO A 75 -5.80 -9.23 6.09
CA PRO A 75 -6.49 -9.23 7.37
C PRO A 75 -6.99 -7.83 7.74
N SER A 76 -8.23 -7.75 8.23
CA SER A 76 -8.81 -6.50 8.74
C SER A 76 -7.92 -5.87 9.81
N GLY A 77 -7.73 -4.55 9.76
CA GLY A 77 -6.93 -3.81 10.73
C GLY A 77 -5.41 -3.90 10.54
N HIS A 78 -4.91 -4.62 9.53
CA HIS A 78 -3.48 -4.79 9.31
C HIS A 78 -2.99 -3.84 8.21
N ALA A 79 -1.94 -3.09 8.50
CA ALA A 79 -1.35 -2.17 7.54
C ALA A 79 -0.46 -2.92 6.54
N GLN A 80 -0.79 -2.79 5.26
CA GLN A 80 -0.04 -3.36 4.13
C GLN A 80 0.27 -2.29 3.06
N VAL A 81 -0.02 -1.03 3.38
CA VAL A 81 0.18 0.14 2.53
C VAL A 81 0.86 1.21 3.38
N THR A 82 1.84 1.88 2.80
CA THR A 82 2.57 2.96 3.45
C THR A 82 2.66 4.14 2.50
N THR A 83 2.38 5.33 2.99
CA THR A 83 2.65 6.55 2.23
C THR A 83 3.63 7.42 2.99
N PHE A 84 4.20 8.40 2.31
CA PHE A 84 5.00 9.42 2.96
C PHE A 84 4.61 10.81 2.47
N THR A 85 4.81 11.79 3.35
CA THR A 85 4.77 13.21 2.99
C THR A 85 6.11 13.85 3.28
N THR A 86 6.48 14.83 2.48
CA THR A 86 7.64 15.67 2.78
C THR A 86 7.35 17.13 2.44
N ASP A 87 7.98 18.02 3.19
CA ASP A 87 8.07 19.45 2.88
C ASP A 87 9.52 19.91 2.61
N SER A 88 10.39 18.93 2.31
CA SER A 88 11.85 19.07 2.16
C SER A 88 12.62 19.30 3.46
N THR A 89 11.94 19.50 4.59
CA THR A 89 12.55 19.56 5.93
C THR A 89 12.22 18.32 6.77
N VAL A 90 11.02 17.78 6.62
CA VAL A 90 10.54 16.62 7.39
C VAL A 90 9.95 15.58 6.47
N LEU A 91 10.39 14.33 6.59
CA LEU A 91 9.77 13.16 5.97
C LEU A 91 8.86 12.47 7.00
N ASN A 92 7.56 12.47 6.76
CA ASN A 92 6.58 11.75 7.57
C ASN A 92 6.13 10.49 6.84
N GLN A 93 6.06 9.37 7.54
CA GLN A 93 5.61 8.08 7.02
C GLN A 93 4.32 7.65 7.71
N PHE A 94 3.39 7.10 6.95
CA PHE A 94 2.07 6.71 7.42
C PHE A 94 1.73 5.29 6.99
N ALA A 95 1.14 4.51 7.90
CA ALA A 95 0.58 3.20 7.66
C ALA A 95 -0.91 3.33 7.33
N HIS A 96 -1.38 2.53 6.37
CA HIS A 96 -2.78 2.52 5.97
C HIS A 96 -3.37 1.12 6.03
N TYR A 97 -4.59 1.05 6.55
CA TYR A 97 -5.36 -0.18 6.62
C TYR A 97 -6.86 0.11 6.54
N ALA A 98 -7.63 -0.94 6.24
CA ALA A 98 -9.09 -0.89 6.32
C ALA A 98 -9.60 -1.74 7.49
N ARG A 99 -10.68 -1.29 8.11
CA ARG A 99 -11.46 -2.08 9.06
C ARG A 99 -12.96 -1.87 8.80
N PRO A 100 -13.81 -2.90 8.91
CA PRO A 100 -15.25 -2.71 8.85
C PRO A 100 -15.73 -1.75 9.93
N SER A 101 -16.65 -0.87 9.54
CA SER A 101 -17.42 -0.03 10.45
C SER A 101 -18.25 -0.90 11.40
N SER A 102 -18.36 -0.48 12.67
CA SER A 102 -19.15 -1.17 13.69
C SER A 102 -20.66 -1.08 13.46
N ILE A 103 -21.12 -0.21 12.55
CA ILE A 103 -22.54 0.10 12.34
C ILE A 103 -23.07 -0.65 11.11
N ASP A 104 -22.35 -0.59 9.99
CA ASP A 104 -22.85 -0.94 8.65
C ASP A 104 -21.87 -1.83 7.86
N SER A 105 -20.80 -2.33 8.50
CA SER A 105 -19.76 -3.14 7.87
C SER A 105 -19.05 -2.49 6.68
N THR A 106 -19.30 -1.21 6.40
CA THR A 106 -18.63 -0.48 5.33
C THR A 106 -17.14 -0.34 5.66
N PRO A 107 -16.22 -0.48 4.68
CA PRO A 107 -14.80 -0.30 4.94
C PRO A 107 -14.50 1.13 5.39
N LYS A 108 -13.95 1.28 6.59
CA LYS A 108 -13.33 2.53 7.05
C LYS A 108 -11.83 2.44 6.82
N TYR A 109 -11.28 3.45 6.17
CA TYR A 109 -9.85 3.57 5.91
C TYR A 109 -9.20 4.40 7.01
N HIS A 110 -8.05 3.92 7.48
CA HIS A 110 -7.32 4.53 8.58
C HIS A 110 -5.92 4.87 8.12
N GLN A 111 -5.49 6.08 8.45
CA GLN A 111 -4.09 6.52 8.33
C GLN A 111 -3.51 6.62 9.74
N TYR A 112 -2.35 6.01 9.97
CA TYR A 112 -1.62 6.07 11.24
C TYR A 112 -0.19 6.57 11.02
N PRO A 113 0.29 7.61 11.73
CA PRO A 113 1.67 8.08 11.61
C PRO A 113 2.65 7.04 12.20
N ILE A 114 3.61 6.58 11.39
CA ILE A 114 4.63 5.61 11.80
C ILE A 114 5.86 6.33 12.32
N LYS A 115 6.38 7.28 11.54
CA LYS A 115 7.66 7.93 11.80
C LYS A 115 7.73 9.30 11.15
N SER A 116 8.40 10.23 11.83
CA SER A 116 8.84 11.50 11.27
C SER A 116 10.36 11.57 11.34
N THR A 117 10.99 11.99 10.25
CA THR A 117 12.44 12.12 10.14
C THR A 117 12.78 13.52 9.65
N LEU A 118 13.62 14.24 10.39
CA LEU A 118 14.20 15.49 9.89
C LEU A 118 15.17 15.14 8.77
N LEU A 119 14.96 15.74 7.59
CA LEU A 119 15.79 15.54 6.41
C LEU A 119 16.96 16.52 6.36
N THR A 120 16.83 17.64 7.05
CA THR A 120 17.86 18.67 7.13
C THR A 120 18.55 18.60 8.48
N ASP A 121 19.86 18.44 8.47
CA ASP A 121 20.69 18.47 9.68
C ASP A 121 21.20 19.91 9.93
N SER A 122 22.20 20.35 9.15
CA SER A 122 22.66 21.74 9.14
C SER A 122 22.66 22.33 7.73
N TYR A 123 22.60 23.66 7.63
CA TYR A 123 22.75 24.35 6.33
C TYR A 123 24.11 24.05 5.68
N GLN A 124 25.15 23.83 6.50
CA GLN A 124 26.47 23.44 5.99
C GLN A 124 26.43 22.00 5.43
N GLY A 125 25.82 21.06 6.16
CA GLY A 125 25.60 19.69 5.67
C GLY A 125 24.79 19.66 4.36
N PHE A 126 23.76 20.50 4.22
CA PHE A 126 23.03 20.62 2.96
C PHE A 126 23.91 21.09 1.78
N LYS A 127 24.87 21.98 2.03
CA LYS A 127 25.81 22.43 0.97
C LYS A 127 26.87 21.38 0.65
N ASP A 128 27.27 20.57 1.63
CA ASP A 128 28.34 19.59 1.50
C ASP A 128 27.88 18.28 0.82
N GLY A 129 26.59 17.95 0.92
CA GLY A 129 25.95 16.77 0.30
C GLY A 129 25.88 15.57 1.24
#